data_AF-A0A925FYS7-F1
#
_entry.id   AF-A0A925FYS7-F1
#
_cell.length_a   1.000
_cell.length_b   1.000
_cell.length_c   1.000
_cell.angle_alpha   90.00
_cell.angle_beta   90.00
_cell.angle_gamma   90.00
#
_symmetry.space_group_name_H-M   'P 1'
#
loop_
_entity.id
_entity.type
_entity.pdbx_description
1 polymer ?
#
loop_
_entity_poly.entity_id
_entity_poly.type
_entity_poly.pdbx_seq_one_letter_code
_entity_poly.pdbx_strand_id
1 'polypeptide(L)'
;VGGITNSPQHRRVWTAAYYQITGMKLADSLGGRGLARLRLNNWVIYDLYGANDMRNSPWNFRRRYTFNDPARPATFGQPVPYVGFDTIFRIPPHTTKWFQFDPNDEFGFAMIKDIILMRLGETYLFLAEAQLKQNRAADAATTLNLLRARSNAGAVTAAQVTLDFILDERVRELVGEENRRMTLMRTKTLVDRAVKYNSVSPVNQMTGIAAKHLLMPIPQSEIDLNKNAKLEQNQGY
;
A
#
# COMPACT_ATOMS: atom_id res chain seq x y z
N VAL A 1 4.99 -12.50 3.37
CA VAL A 1 6.09 -12.19 2.43
C VAL A 1 7.34 -11.98 3.26
N GLY A 2 8.30 -12.90 3.17
CA GLY A 2 9.50 -12.90 3.98
C GLY A 2 10.48 -11.79 3.56
N GLY A 3 10.84 -10.95 4.52
CA GLY A 3 12.09 -10.21 4.56
C GLY A 3 12.73 -10.53 5.91
N ILE A 4 14.02 -10.83 5.91
CA ILE A 4 14.79 -10.90 7.16
C ILE A 4 15.28 -9.49 7.49
N THR A 5 15.61 -9.22 8.76
CA THR A 5 16.03 -7.90 9.26
C THR A 5 17.15 -7.25 8.43
N ASN A 6 17.97 -8.04 7.74
CA ASN A 6 19.08 -7.58 6.90
C ASN A 6 18.79 -7.60 5.38
N SER A 7 17.55 -7.86 4.95
CA SER A 7 17.15 -7.85 3.53
C SER A 7 15.73 -7.31 3.36
N PRO A 8 15.52 -5.98 3.54
CA PRO A 8 14.20 -5.40 3.40
C PRO A 8 13.72 -5.52 1.95
N GLN A 9 12.63 -6.27 1.76
CA GLN A 9 12.09 -6.59 0.44
C GLN A 9 11.14 -5.52 -0.11
N HIS A 10 10.97 -4.37 0.56
CA HIS A 10 9.96 -3.37 0.18
C HIS A 10 10.12 -2.91 -1.27
N ARG A 11 11.32 -2.51 -1.71
CA ARG A 11 11.56 -2.18 -3.13
C ARG A 11 11.16 -3.33 -4.05
N ARG A 12 11.59 -4.56 -3.76
CA ARG A 12 11.32 -5.75 -4.59
C ARG A 12 9.83 -6.02 -4.69
N VAL A 13 9.09 -5.84 -3.61
CA VAL A 13 7.67 -6.16 -3.54
C VAL A 13 6.83 -5.07 -4.19
N TRP A 14 7.11 -3.79 -3.91
CA TRP A 14 6.31 -2.65 -4.36
C TRP A 14 6.67 -2.17 -5.77
N THR A 15 7.94 -2.24 -6.17
CA THR A 15 8.40 -1.69 -7.47
C THR A 15 8.10 -2.67 -8.59
N ALA A 16 7.69 -2.12 -9.74
CA ALA A 16 7.43 -2.85 -10.96
C ALA A 16 8.67 -3.59 -11.50
N ALA A 17 8.50 -4.74 -12.16
CA ALA A 17 9.58 -5.45 -12.86
C ALA A 17 9.79 -4.91 -14.29
N TYR A 18 9.83 -3.58 -14.46
CA TYR A 18 9.84 -2.91 -15.76
C TYR A 18 11.06 -3.26 -16.61
N TYR A 19 12.18 -3.62 -15.98
CA TYR A 19 13.43 -4.04 -16.63
C TYR A 19 13.27 -5.31 -17.49
N GLN A 20 12.17 -6.05 -17.34
CA GLN A 20 11.85 -7.20 -18.18
C GLN A 20 11.21 -6.80 -19.52
N ILE A 21 10.93 -5.52 -19.72
CA ILE A 21 10.45 -4.99 -21.00
C ILE A 21 11.66 -4.59 -21.84
N THR A 22 11.77 -5.16 -23.03
CA THR A 22 12.77 -4.77 -24.03
C THR A 22 12.72 -3.25 -24.28
N GLY A 23 13.84 -2.56 -24.09
CA GLY A 23 13.94 -1.09 -24.18
C GLY A 23 13.89 -0.37 -22.84
N MET A 24 13.76 -1.11 -21.73
CA MET A 24 13.88 -0.58 -20.37
C MET A 24 15.18 -1.02 -19.71
N LYS A 25 15.87 -0.09 -19.06
CA LYS A 25 17.05 -0.31 -18.22
C LYS A 25 16.77 0.15 -16.80
N LEU A 26 17.46 -0.48 -15.83
CA LEU A 26 17.37 -0.07 -14.44
C LEU A 26 17.79 1.38 -14.27
N ALA A 27 17.01 2.12 -13.49
CA ALA A 27 17.28 3.52 -13.18
C ALA A 27 16.78 3.88 -11.78
N ASP A 28 17.43 4.85 -11.17
CA ASP A 28 17.05 5.48 -9.90
C ASP A 28 15.65 6.10 -9.97
N SER A 29 15.35 6.81 -11.06
CA SER A 29 14.06 7.46 -11.34
C SER A 29 12.88 6.49 -11.50
N LEU A 30 13.18 5.20 -11.64
CA LEU A 30 12.22 4.09 -11.72
C LEU A 30 12.32 3.15 -10.52
N GLY A 31 13.12 3.49 -9.51
CA GLY A 31 13.22 2.76 -8.26
C GLY A 31 14.10 1.52 -8.28
N GLY A 32 14.95 1.36 -9.31
CA GLY A 32 15.84 0.20 -9.45
C GLY A 32 15.10 -1.08 -9.79
N ARG A 33 15.59 -2.23 -9.33
CA ARG A 33 15.09 -3.54 -9.74
C ARG A 33 13.96 -4.06 -8.85
N GLY A 34 12.72 -3.90 -9.30
CA GLY A 34 11.52 -4.47 -8.67
C GLY A 34 11.25 -5.95 -9.03
N LEU A 35 10.27 -6.56 -8.37
CA LEU A 35 9.67 -7.86 -8.74
C LEU A 35 8.14 -7.80 -8.79
N ALA A 36 7.54 -6.69 -8.34
CA ALA A 36 6.12 -6.43 -8.38
C ALA A 36 5.29 -7.60 -7.80
N ARG A 37 5.41 -7.78 -6.49
CA ARG A 37 4.68 -8.83 -5.75
C ARG A 37 3.36 -8.33 -5.16
N LEU A 38 3.13 -7.02 -5.22
CA LEU A 38 1.86 -6.41 -4.89
C LEU A 38 1.55 -5.30 -5.90
N ARG A 39 0.26 -5.06 -6.08
CA ARG A 39 -0.29 -3.92 -6.80
C ARG A 39 -1.38 -3.31 -5.94
N LEU A 40 -1.44 -1.98 -5.90
CA LEU A 40 -2.55 -1.27 -5.28
C LEU A 40 -3.83 -1.47 -6.12
N ASN A 41 -4.96 -1.69 -5.47
CA ASN A 41 -6.21 -1.88 -6.20
C ASN A 41 -6.61 -0.62 -7.00
N ASN A 42 -7.48 -0.80 -8.00
CA ASN A 42 -7.91 0.29 -8.88
C ASN A 42 -8.48 1.47 -8.12
N TRP A 43 -9.27 1.22 -7.07
CA TRP A 43 -9.83 2.27 -6.24
C TRP A 43 -8.75 3.18 -5.65
N VAL A 44 -7.67 2.62 -5.09
CA VAL A 44 -6.54 3.45 -4.59
C VAL A 44 -5.89 4.24 -5.73
N ILE A 45 -5.64 3.60 -6.86
CA ILE A 45 -4.86 4.22 -7.94
C ILE A 45 -5.64 5.26 -8.73
N TYR A 46 -6.96 5.10 -8.89
CA TYR A 46 -7.77 5.88 -9.83
C TYR A 46 -8.92 6.65 -9.19
N ASP A 47 -9.50 6.17 -8.08
CA ASP A 47 -10.78 6.69 -7.57
C ASP A 47 -10.68 7.34 -6.18
N LEU A 48 -9.60 7.06 -5.43
CA LEU A 48 -9.48 7.47 -4.03
C LEU A 48 -9.17 8.97 -3.86
N TYR A 49 -8.37 9.55 -4.75
CA TYR A 49 -7.82 10.89 -4.56
C TYR A 49 -8.63 11.96 -5.32
N GLY A 50 -8.84 13.11 -4.67
CA GLY A 50 -9.42 14.27 -5.34
C GLY A 50 -8.44 14.94 -6.31
N ALA A 51 -8.94 15.76 -7.23
CA ALA A 51 -8.15 16.36 -8.31
C ALA A 51 -6.90 17.13 -7.84
N ASN A 52 -6.98 17.83 -6.70
CA ASN A 52 -5.90 18.67 -6.17
C ASN A 52 -5.01 17.97 -5.13
N ASP A 53 -5.32 16.73 -4.76
CA ASP A 53 -4.57 16.02 -3.72
C ASP A 53 -3.18 15.62 -4.23
N MET A 54 -2.15 16.31 -3.74
CA MET A 54 -0.77 16.13 -4.21
C MET A 54 -0.23 14.72 -3.93
N ARG A 55 -0.84 13.96 -3.01
CA ARG A 55 -0.49 12.56 -2.73
C ARG A 55 -0.71 11.67 -3.96
N ASN A 56 -1.61 12.06 -4.87
CA ASN A 56 -1.86 11.34 -6.12
C ASN A 56 -0.88 11.67 -7.26
N SER A 57 0.05 12.60 -7.04
CA SER A 57 0.96 13.09 -8.07
C SER A 57 1.80 11.97 -8.72
N PRO A 58 2.28 12.18 -9.96
CA PRO A 58 3.17 11.23 -10.63
C PRO A 58 4.51 11.00 -9.90
N TRP A 59 4.83 11.85 -8.93
CA TRP A 59 6.02 11.75 -8.09
C TRP A 59 5.85 10.77 -6.94
N ASN A 60 4.62 10.57 -6.46
CA ASN A 60 4.29 9.60 -5.41
C ASN A 60 3.82 8.26 -5.98
N PHE A 61 3.21 8.28 -7.17
CA PHE A 61 2.75 7.08 -7.86
C PHE A 61 3.24 7.03 -9.31
N ARG A 62 4.01 5.99 -9.61
CA ARG A 62 4.43 5.70 -10.99
C ARG A 62 3.34 4.87 -11.68
N ARG A 63 2.70 5.46 -12.69
CA ARG A 63 1.65 4.81 -13.51
C ARG A 63 2.04 4.60 -14.98
N ARG A 64 2.95 5.44 -15.48
CA ARG A 64 3.39 5.46 -16.88
C ARG A 64 4.91 5.32 -16.94
N TYR A 65 5.38 4.69 -17.98
CA TYR A 65 6.79 4.42 -18.23
C TYR A 65 7.15 4.90 -19.63
N THR A 66 8.41 5.28 -19.78
CA THR A 66 9.01 5.69 -21.04
C THR A 66 10.25 4.83 -21.24
N PHE A 67 10.47 4.33 -22.45
CA PHE A 67 11.68 3.57 -22.76
C PHE A 67 12.92 4.42 -22.50
N ASN A 68 13.87 3.88 -21.73
CA ASN A 68 15.04 4.59 -21.24
C ASN A 68 16.37 3.91 -21.65
N ASP A 69 16.34 2.98 -22.60
CA ASP A 69 17.55 2.37 -23.15
C ASP A 69 18.08 3.15 -24.37
N PRO A 70 19.18 3.92 -24.25
CA PRO A 70 19.73 4.70 -25.36
C PRO A 70 20.29 3.81 -26.49
N ALA A 71 20.53 2.52 -26.23
CA ALA A 71 20.94 1.57 -27.28
C ALA A 71 19.80 1.22 -28.26
N ARG A 72 18.56 1.68 -27.98
CA ARG A 72 17.39 1.49 -28.83
C ARG A 72 16.80 2.84 -29.24
N PRO A 73 17.46 3.60 -30.13
CA PRO A 73 17.07 4.97 -30.47
C PRO A 73 15.67 5.09 -31.07
N ALA A 74 15.18 4.04 -31.75
CA ALA A 74 13.83 4.03 -32.33
C ALA A 74 12.70 4.08 -31.29
N THR A 75 12.93 3.55 -30.09
CA THR A 75 11.93 3.55 -29.00
C THR A 75 12.32 4.43 -27.83
N PHE A 76 13.58 4.84 -27.71
CA PHE A 76 14.05 5.71 -26.63
C PHE A 76 13.21 6.98 -26.52
N GLY A 77 12.76 7.31 -25.30
CA GLY A 77 11.87 8.45 -25.05
C GLY A 77 10.40 8.24 -25.43
N GLN A 78 10.05 7.12 -26.06
CA GLN A 78 8.66 6.80 -26.39
C GLN A 78 7.93 6.15 -25.20
N PRO A 79 6.61 6.37 -25.07
CA PRO A 79 5.80 5.71 -24.04
C PRO A 79 5.85 4.19 -24.19
N VAL A 80 5.99 3.47 -23.08
CA VAL A 80 5.84 2.02 -23.07
C VAL A 80 4.35 1.70 -23.25
N PRO A 81 3.94 0.98 -24.31
CA PRO A 81 2.55 0.69 -24.55
C PRO A 81 1.99 -0.23 -23.47
N TYR A 82 0.76 0.04 -23.05
CA TYR A 82 0.01 -0.83 -22.16
C TYR A 82 -0.76 -1.85 -23.00
N VAL A 83 -0.19 -3.04 -23.17
CA VAL A 83 -0.77 -4.13 -23.98
C VAL A 83 -1.14 -5.32 -23.10
N GLY A 84 -2.37 -5.82 -23.25
CA GLY A 84 -2.88 -7.00 -22.56
C GLY A 84 -3.58 -6.73 -21.22
N PHE A 85 -3.81 -7.79 -20.46
CA PHE A 85 -4.43 -7.71 -19.14
C PHE A 85 -3.49 -7.04 -18.13
N ASP A 86 -4.08 -6.37 -17.14
CA ASP A 86 -3.36 -5.77 -16.02
C ASP A 86 -2.70 -6.86 -15.17
N THR A 87 -1.41 -7.09 -15.43
CA THR A 87 -0.62 -8.02 -14.65
C THR A 87 0.13 -7.26 -13.57
N ILE A 88 0.11 -7.81 -12.35
CA ILE A 88 0.82 -7.30 -11.16
C ILE A 88 2.34 -7.27 -11.37
N PHE A 89 2.87 -7.60 -12.55
CA PHE A 89 4.26 -7.99 -12.74
C PHE A 89 5.15 -6.91 -13.37
N ARG A 90 4.89 -6.48 -14.62
CA ARG A 90 5.90 -5.71 -15.38
C ARG A 90 5.81 -4.21 -15.18
N ILE A 91 4.64 -3.62 -15.38
CA ILE A 91 4.41 -2.17 -15.31
C ILE A 91 3.17 -1.79 -14.47
N PRO A 92 2.87 -2.49 -13.35
CA PRO A 92 1.75 -2.07 -12.52
C PRO A 92 2.00 -0.67 -11.93
N PRO A 93 0.93 0.12 -11.73
CA PRO A 93 0.99 1.30 -10.87
C PRO A 93 1.54 0.98 -9.49
N HIS A 94 2.51 1.76 -9.02
CA HIS A 94 3.12 1.56 -7.71
C HIS A 94 3.58 2.87 -7.05
N THR A 95 3.76 2.83 -5.73
CA THR A 95 4.29 3.96 -4.96
C THR A 95 5.80 4.12 -5.18
N THR A 96 6.27 5.36 -5.26
CA THR A 96 7.70 5.68 -5.33
C THR A 96 8.39 5.66 -3.96
N LYS A 97 7.63 5.49 -2.86
CA LYS A 97 8.12 5.49 -1.48
C LYS A 97 9.32 4.57 -1.28
N TRP A 98 9.38 3.45 -1.98
CA TRP A 98 10.42 2.44 -1.82
C TRP A 98 11.49 2.45 -2.92
N PHE A 99 11.59 3.53 -3.68
CA PHE A 99 12.63 3.69 -4.69
C PHE A 99 14.01 3.70 -4.07
N GLN A 100 14.88 2.84 -4.60
CA GLN A 100 16.31 2.81 -4.34
C GLN A 100 17.01 2.07 -5.48
N PHE A 101 18.04 2.68 -6.03
CA PHE A 101 18.92 2.07 -7.01
C PHE A 101 20.36 2.32 -6.61
N ASP A 102 21.18 1.28 -6.70
CA ASP A 102 22.62 1.34 -6.54
C ASP A 102 23.23 0.70 -7.80
N PRO A 103 23.99 1.42 -8.62
CA PRO A 103 24.63 0.85 -9.80
C PRO A 103 25.67 -0.23 -9.47
N ASN A 104 26.18 -0.29 -8.22
CA ASN A 104 27.06 -1.36 -7.77
C ASN A 104 26.29 -2.62 -7.29
N ASP A 105 24.97 -2.51 -7.08
CA ASP A 105 24.07 -3.61 -6.71
C ASP A 105 22.77 -3.53 -7.54
N GLU A 106 22.92 -3.67 -8.87
CA GLU A 106 21.78 -3.63 -9.79
C GLU A 106 20.77 -4.75 -9.52
N PHE A 107 21.25 -5.92 -9.10
CA PHE A 107 20.36 -7.02 -8.70
C PHE A 107 19.52 -6.61 -7.48
N GLY A 108 20.10 -5.85 -6.56
CA GLY A 108 19.42 -5.26 -5.43
C GLY A 108 19.30 -6.19 -4.24
N PHE A 109 20.39 -6.86 -3.86
CA PHE A 109 20.49 -7.68 -2.65
C PHE A 109 20.30 -6.86 -1.38
N ALA A 110 20.82 -5.63 -1.37
CA ALA A 110 20.67 -4.69 -0.29
C ALA A 110 19.61 -3.63 -0.60
N MET A 111 19.02 -3.11 0.47
CA MET A 111 18.20 -1.90 0.47
C MET A 111 18.55 -1.15 1.76
N ILE A 112 18.87 0.13 1.60
CA ILE A 112 19.36 1.05 2.63
C ILE A 112 18.40 2.24 2.59
N LYS A 113 17.24 2.05 3.22
CA LYS A 113 16.21 3.07 3.31
C LYS A 113 15.55 2.98 4.66
N ASP A 114 15.34 4.13 5.29
CA ASP A 114 14.67 4.20 6.57
C ASP A 114 13.24 3.67 6.47
N ILE A 115 12.89 2.80 7.40
CA ILE A 115 11.53 2.30 7.56
C ILE A 115 10.87 3.15 8.64
N ILE A 116 9.90 3.96 8.22
CA ILE A 116 9.14 4.80 9.15
C ILE A 116 8.18 3.91 9.92
N LEU A 117 8.44 3.74 11.22
CA LEU A 117 7.56 2.97 12.11
C LEU A 117 6.39 3.80 12.63
N MET A 118 6.60 5.10 12.84
CA MET A 118 5.61 6.04 13.35
C MET A 118 5.89 7.42 12.79
N ARG A 119 4.83 8.20 12.53
CA ARG A 119 4.94 9.61 12.13
C ARG A 119 3.71 10.39 12.53
N LEU A 120 3.87 11.70 12.66
CA LEU A 120 2.82 12.63 13.09
C LEU A 120 1.50 12.49 12.29
N GLY A 121 1.60 12.21 10.98
CA GLY A 121 0.39 12.05 10.17
C GLY A 121 -0.48 10.87 10.59
N GLU A 122 0.12 9.76 11.02
CA GLU A 122 -0.63 8.64 11.60
C GLU A 122 -1.22 8.99 12.97
N THR A 123 -0.50 9.76 13.78
CA THR A 123 -1.00 10.23 15.08
C THR A 123 -2.26 11.07 14.93
N TYR A 124 -2.33 11.97 13.94
CA TYR A 124 -3.55 12.71 13.63
C TYR A 124 -4.71 11.79 13.21
N LEU A 125 -4.43 10.73 12.46
CA LEU A 125 -5.46 9.76 12.07
C LEU A 125 -6.00 8.97 13.27
N PHE A 126 -5.14 8.61 14.24
CA PHE A 126 -5.59 8.01 15.49
C PHE A 126 -6.41 8.99 16.34
N LEU A 127 -5.98 10.25 16.42
CA LEU A 127 -6.70 11.29 17.14
C LEU A 127 -8.10 11.52 16.54
N ALA A 128 -8.21 11.64 15.22
CA ALA A 128 -9.49 11.78 14.53
C ALA A 128 -10.42 10.57 14.76
N GLU A 129 -9.89 9.34 14.75
CA GLU A 129 -10.67 8.14 15.08
C GLU A 129 -11.19 8.18 16.53
N ALA A 130 -10.33 8.54 17.48
CA ALA A 130 -10.70 8.65 18.89
C ALA A 130 -11.75 9.75 19.12
N GLN A 131 -11.60 10.92 18.49
CA GLN A 131 -12.56 12.02 18.52
C GLN A 131 -13.91 11.59 17.95
N LEU A 132 -13.93 10.89 16.81
CA LEU A 132 -15.17 10.35 16.23
C LEU A 132 -15.87 9.40 17.22
N LYS A 133 -15.13 8.49 17.86
CA LYS A 133 -15.67 7.55 18.87
C LYS A 133 -16.22 8.25 20.12
N GLN A 134 -15.78 9.47 20.40
CA GLN A 134 -16.27 10.29 21.49
C GLN A 134 -17.42 11.22 21.06
N ASN A 135 -17.99 11.01 19.87
CA ASN A 135 -19.01 11.87 19.27
C ASN A 135 -18.54 13.32 19.01
N ARG A 136 -17.23 13.54 18.84
CA ARG A 136 -16.61 14.84 18.57
C ARG A 136 -16.23 14.98 17.09
N ALA A 137 -17.22 14.87 16.21
CA ALA A 137 -17.00 14.88 14.76
C ALA A 137 -16.43 16.22 14.24
N ALA A 138 -16.76 17.35 14.86
CA ALA A 138 -16.18 18.66 14.52
C ALA A 138 -14.67 18.73 14.83
N ASP A 139 -14.25 18.21 15.99
CA ASP A 139 -12.84 18.10 16.35
C ASP A 139 -12.10 17.16 15.39
N ALA A 140 -12.72 16.02 15.06
CA ALA A 140 -12.16 15.06 14.11
C ALA A 140 -11.98 15.66 12.71
N ALA A 141 -12.95 16.43 12.22
CA ALA A 141 -12.84 17.16 10.96
C ALA A 141 -11.67 18.16 11.00
N THR A 142 -11.52 18.90 12.10
CA THR A 142 -10.39 19.82 12.31
C THR A 142 -9.06 19.09 12.24
N THR A 143 -8.93 17.96 12.95
CA THR A 143 -7.73 17.11 12.93
C THR A 143 -7.43 16.57 11.52
N LEU A 144 -8.43 16.06 10.80
CA LEU A 144 -8.25 15.57 9.42
C LEU A 144 -7.84 16.69 8.46
N ASN A 145 -8.38 17.90 8.64
CA ASN A 145 -8.08 19.04 7.79
C ASN A 145 -6.62 19.52 7.92
N LEU A 146 -5.91 19.21 9.02
CA LEU A 146 -4.46 19.43 9.11
C LEU A 146 -3.71 18.62 8.05
N LEU A 147 -4.06 17.35 7.86
CA LEU A 147 -3.46 16.47 6.85
C LEU A 147 -3.84 16.90 5.44
N ARG A 148 -5.13 17.21 5.25
CA ARG A 148 -5.70 17.54 3.95
C ARG A 148 -5.20 18.87 3.43
N ALA A 149 -5.08 19.90 4.28
CA ALA A 149 -4.48 21.17 3.92
C ALA A 149 -3.02 20.99 3.50
N ARG A 150 -2.22 20.23 4.28
CA ARG A 150 -0.82 19.94 3.93
C ARG A 150 -0.68 19.19 2.60
N SER A 151 -1.64 18.36 2.21
CA SER A 151 -1.64 17.65 0.93
C SER A 151 -2.41 18.36 -0.19
N ASN A 152 -2.86 19.61 0.02
CA ASN A 152 -3.71 20.34 -0.92
C ASN A 152 -5.02 19.60 -1.30
N ALA A 153 -5.48 18.69 -0.44
CA ALA A 153 -6.77 18.03 -0.58
C ALA A 153 -7.88 18.93 -0.03
N GLY A 154 -9.06 18.93 -0.68
CA GLY A 154 -10.19 19.75 -0.24
C GLY A 154 -10.60 19.42 1.20
N ALA A 155 -10.91 20.44 2.00
CA ALA A 155 -11.32 20.26 3.40
C ALA A 155 -12.58 19.39 3.53
N VAL A 156 -12.75 18.77 4.70
CA VAL A 156 -13.96 18.04 5.06
C VAL A 156 -14.71 18.67 6.22
N THR A 157 -16.02 18.48 6.24
CA THR A 157 -16.92 18.91 7.29
C THR A 157 -17.14 17.80 8.31
N ALA A 158 -17.64 18.16 9.50
CA ALA A 158 -17.99 17.20 10.54
C ALA A 158 -18.96 16.11 10.05
N ALA A 159 -19.92 16.47 9.19
CA ALA A 159 -20.91 15.55 8.63
C ALA A 159 -20.31 14.46 7.72
N GLN A 160 -19.13 14.72 7.15
CA GLN A 160 -18.42 13.75 6.30
C GLN A 160 -17.54 12.80 7.10
N VAL A 161 -17.29 13.07 8.39
CA VAL A 161 -16.39 12.26 9.21
C VAL A 161 -17.09 10.98 9.64
N THR A 162 -16.73 9.90 8.97
CA THR A 162 -17.13 8.53 9.32
C THR A 162 -15.89 7.67 9.52
N LEU A 163 -16.05 6.48 10.11
CA LEU A 163 -14.94 5.52 10.20
C LEU A 163 -14.39 5.17 8.81
N ASP A 164 -15.27 5.00 7.83
CA ASP A 164 -14.84 4.74 6.45
C ASP A 164 -14.05 5.91 5.85
N PHE A 165 -14.47 7.15 6.11
CA PHE A 165 -13.71 8.32 5.68
C PHE A 165 -12.30 8.33 6.28
N ILE A 166 -12.19 8.07 7.59
CA ILE A 166 -10.89 8.00 8.27
C ILE A 166 -10.06 6.86 7.70
N LEU A 167 -10.65 5.68 7.49
CA LEU A 167 -9.96 4.53 6.90
C LEU A 167 -9.48 4.82 5.48
N ASP A 168 -10.22 5.59 4.68
CA ASP A 168 -9.81 6.03 3.35
C ASP A 168 -8.67 7.05 3.43
N GLU A 169 -8.74 7.99 4.38
CA GLU A 169 -7.69 8.98 4.61
C GLU A 169 -6.39 8.32 5.10
N ARG A 170 -6.48 7.26 5.91
CA ARG A 170 -5.33 6.42 6.28
C ARG A 170 -4.66 5.80 5.06
N VAL A 171 -5.42 5.37 4.05
CA VAL A 171 -4.83 4.90 2.79
C VAL A 171 -4.12 6.04 2.09
N ARG A 172 -4.78 7.19 1.85
CA ARG A 172 -4.16 8.34 1.17
C ARG A 172 -2.85 8.75 1.82
N GLU A 173 -2.84 8.78 3.15
CA GLU A 173 -1.73 9.25 3.95
C GLU A 173 -0.59 8.23 4.03
N LEU A 174 -0.89 6.95 4.31
CA LEU A 174 0.09 5.96 4.75
C LEU A 174 0.37 4.85 3.71
N VAL A 175 0.15 5.11 2.41
CA VAL A 175 0.45 4.11 1.36
C VAL A 175 1.90 3.63 1.48
N GLY A 176 2.04 2.31 1.65
CA GLY A 176 3.35 1.67 1.74
C GLY A 176 3.90 1.60 3.16
N GLU A 177 3.33 2.30 4.13
CA GLU A 177 3.83 2.41 5.52
C GLU A 177 2.91 1.72 6.52
N GLU A 178 1.59 1.81 6.33
CA GLU A 178 0.63 1.22 7.27
C GLU A 178 0.59 -0.32 7.16
N ASN A 179 0.63 -1.01 8.31
CA ASN A 179 0.17 -2.39 8.38
C ASN A 179 -1.36 -2.45 8.28
N ARG A 180 -1.85 -2.30 7.04
CA ARG A 180 -3.27 -2.09 6.74
C ARG A 180 -4.16 -3.20 7.29
N ARG A 181 -3.66 -4.44 7.28
CA ARG A 181 -4.40 -5.59 7.81
C ARG A 181 -4.71 -5.42 9.30
N MET A 182 -3.71 -5.01 10.09
CA MET A 182 -3.90 -4.82 11.53
C MET A 182 -4.90 -3.72 11.84
N THR A 183 -4.84 -2.59 11.13
CA THR A 183 -5.84 -1.52 11.25
C THR A 183 -7.24 -2.05 10.97
N LEU A 184 -7.42 -2.73 9.84
CA LEU A 184 -8.73 -3.26 9.43
C LEU A 184 -9.26 -4.36 10.36
N MET A 185 -8.38 -5.16 10.98
CA MET A 185 -8.75 -6.14 12.00
C MET A 185 -9.25 -5.44 13.27
N ARG A 186 -8.53 -4.42 13.78
CA ARG A 186 -8.93 -3.68 14.99
C ARG A 186 -10.23 -2.91 14.80
N THR A 187 -10.49 -2.40 13.60
CA THR A 187 -11.75 -1.73 13.27
C THR A 187 -12.87 -2.69 12.87
N LYS A 188 -12.59 -4.01 12.80
CA LYS A 188 -13.51 -5.07 12.36
C LYS A 188 -14.06 -4.87 10.94
N THR A 189 -13.32 -4.14 10.08
CA THR A 189 -13.72 -3.82 8.70
C THR A 189 -12.93 -4.61 7.64
N LEU A 190 -12.10 -5.57 8.05
CA LEU A 190 -11.23 -6.32 7.13
C LEU A 190 -12.02 -7.05 6.03
N VAL A 191 -13.04 -7.82 6.40
CA VAL A 191 -13.81 -8.63 5.45
C VAL A 191 -14.53 -7.72 4.46
N ASP A 192 -15.34 -6.79 4.96
CA ASP A 192 -16.17 -5.90 4.14
C ASP A 192 -15.33 -5.09 3.14
N ARG A 193 -14.22 -4.50 3.61
CA ARG A 193 -13.38 -3.69 2.75
C ARG A 193 -12.56 -4.53 1.77
N ALA A 194 -12.10 -5.71 2.19
CA ALA A 194 -11.40 -6.60 1.28
C ALA A 194 -12.34 -7.08 0.16
N VAL A 195 -13.58 -7.46 0.49
CA VAL A 195 -14.60 -7.84 -0.49
C VAL A 195 -14.90 -6.66 -1.40
N LYS A 196 -15.20 -5.47 -0.85
CA LYS A 196 -15.55 -4.28 -1.62
C LYS A 196 -14.52 -3.90 -2.67
N TYR A 197 -13.22 -3.94 -2.34
CA TYR A 197 -12.17 -3.40 -3.20
C TYR A 197 -11.35 -4.44 -3.96
N ASN A 198 -11.40 -5.73 -3.57
CA ASN A 198 -10.56 -6.78 -4.18
C ASN A 198 -11.34 -7.93 -4.83
N SER A 199 -12.67 -7.99 -4.70
CA SER A 199 -13.49 -9.01 -5.40
C SER A 199 -13.71 -8.71 -6.89
N VAL A 200 -13.46 -7.47 -7.32
CA VAL A 200 -13.75 -6.99 -8.68
C VAL A 200 -12.60 -7.18 -9.70
N SER A 201 -11.50 -7.82 -9.30
CA SER A 201 -10.35 -8.05 -10.18
C SER A 201 -10.65 -9.16 -11.19
N PRO A 202 -10.64 -8.92 -12.52
CA PRO A 202 -10.96 -9.95 -13.51
C PRO A 202 -9.90 -11.05 -13.64
N VAL A 203 -8.70 -10.83 -13.08
CA VAL A 203 -7.55 -11.75 -13.20
C VAL A 203 -7.24 -12.45 -11.89
N ASN A 204 -7.45 -11.78 -10.75
CA ASN A 204 -7.10 -12.30 -9.43
C ASN A 204 -8.18 -11.90 -8.43
N GLN A 205 -9.37 -12.48 -8.57
CA GLN A 205 -10.45 -12.29 -7.60
C GLN A 205 -10.00 -12.83 -6.24
N MET A 206 -10.16 -12.01 -5.21
CA MET A 206 -9.91 -12.48 -3.85
C MET A 206 -11.01 -13.47 -3.44
N THR A 207 -10.60 -14.68 -3.07
CA THR A 207 -11.47 -15.72 -2.52
C THR A 207 -11.03 -16.10 -1.10
N GLY A 208 -11.94 -16.67 -0.31
CA GLY A 208 -11.61 -17.29 0.98
C GLY A 208 -11.48 -16.36 2.19
N ILE A 209 -11.59 -15.03 2.05
CA ILE A 209 -11.69 -14.16 3.23
C ILE A 209 -13.05 -14.35 3.91
N ALA A 210 -13.06 -14.34 5.24
CA ALA A 210 -14.22 -14.69 6.07
C ALA A 210 -14.05 -14.10 7.47
N ALA A 211 -15.12 -14.07 8.27
CA ALA A 211 -15.15 -13.47 9.61
C ALA A 211 -14.04 -14.00 10.54
N LYS A 212 -13.69 -15.30 10.45
CA LYS A 212 -12.60 -15.90 11.25
C LYS A 212 -11.24 -15.22 11.06
N HIS A 213 -10.99 -14.62 9.88
CA HIS A 213 -9.73 -13.95 9.54
C HIS A 213 -9.52 -12.59 10.24
N LEU A 214 -10.48 -12.16 11.07
CA LEU A 214 -10.29 -11.08 12.04
C LEU A 214 -9.36 -11.46 13.19
N LEU A 215 -9.05 -12.75 13.36
CA LEU A 215 -8.01 -13.26 14.24
C LEU A 215 -7.01 -14.11 13.43
N MET A 216 -5.81 -14.31 13.96
CA MET A 216 -4.82 -15.23 13.37
C MET A 216 -4.88 -16.57 14.11
N PRO A 217 -4.63 -17.71 13.44
CA PRO A 217 -4.52 -18.99 14.13
C PRO A 217 -3.38 -18.93 15.14
N ILE A 218 -3.61 -19.49 16.32
CA ILE A 218 -2.52 -19.80 17.26
C ILE A 218 -1.76 -20.99 16.66
N PRO A 219 -0.42 -20.95 16.53
CA PRO A 219 0.32 -22.08 15.98
C PRO A 219 0.09 -23.34 16.83
N GLN A 220 -0.19 -24.47 16.17
CA GLN A 220 -0.50 -25.72 16.87
C GLN A 220 0.62 -26.16 17.82
N SER A 221 1.88 -25.93 17.44
CA SER A 221 3.04 -26.19 18.30
C SER A 221 2.98 -25.45 19.64
N GLU A 222 2.47 -24.21 19.67
CA GLU A 222 2.35 -23.44 20.91
C GLU A 222 1.22 -23.97 21.80
N ILE A 223 0.13 -24.48 21.19
CA ILE A 223 -0.95 -25.16 21.91
C ILE A 223 -0.43 -26.46 22.53
N ASP A 224 0.28 -27.27 21.74
CA ASP A 224 0.80 -28.58 22.17
C ASP A 224 1.87 -28.46 23.26
N LEU A 225 2.64 -27.36 23.26
CA LEU A 225 3.66 -27.08 24.29
C LEU A 225 3.05 -26.62 25.62
N ASN A 226 1.80 -26.14 25.65
CA ASN A 226 1.18 -25.65 26.87
C ASN A 226 0.62 -26.80 27.73
N LYS A 227 1.47 -27.32 28.62
CA LYS A 227 1.14 -28.47 29.49
C LYS A 227 0.33 -28.11 30.74
N ASN A 228 0.43 -26.86 31.18
CA ASN A 228 -0.08 -26.43 32.49
C ASN A 228 -1.41 -25.68 32.42
N ALA A 229 -1.87 -25.34 31.21
CA ALA A 229 -3.17 -24.72 30.97
C ALA A 229 -3.68 -25.09 29.58
N LYS A 230 -5.00 -25.25 29.44
CA LYS A 230 -5.63 -25.47 28.14
C LYS A 230 -5.58 -24.16 27.34
N LEU A 231 -4.78 -24.12 26.28
CA LEU A 231 -4.80 -23.04 25.29
C LEU A 231 -5.77 -23.41 24.17
N GLU A 232 -6.92 -22.73 24.13
CA GLU A 232 -7.92 -22.98 23.08
C GLU A 232 -7.59 -22.19 21.81
N GLN A 233 -7.90 -22.79 20.67
CA GLN A 233 -7.74 -22.15 19.37
C GLN A 233 -8.78 -21.04 19.15
N ASN A 234 -8.44 -20.04 18.34
CA ASN A 234 -9.38 -19.04 17.88
C ASN A 234 -10.51 -19.68 17.06
N GLN A 235 -11.73 -19.18 17.22
CA GLN A 235 -12.90 -19.73 16.54
C GLN A 235 -12.73 -19.83 15.01
N GLY A 236 -12.91 -21.03 14.47
CA GLY A 236 -12.87 -21.30 13.02
C GLY A 236 -11.51 -21.77 12.48
N TYR A 237 -10.53 -21.99 13.35
CA TYR A 237 -9.23 -22.58 13.06
C TYR A 237 -9.07 -23.95 13.71
#